data_AF-A0A9X4KE01-F1
#
_entry.id   AF-A0A9X4KE01-F1
#
_cell.length_a   1.000
_cell.length_b   1.000
_cell.length_c   1.000
_cell.angle_alpha   90.00
_cell.angle_beta   90.00
_cell.angle_gamma   90.00
#
_symmetry.space_group_name_H-M   'P 1'
#
loop_
_entity.id
_entity.type
_entity.pdbx_description
1 polymer ?
#
loop_
_entity_poly.entity_id
_entity_poly.type
_entity_poly.pdbx_seq_one_letter_code
_entity_poly.pdbx_strand_id
1 'polypeptide(L)'
;MPATLKAAMDDPSGQAFEPERRLRGFLQSALSRYAEARDAYGQDGTSRLSASLNRGEISARRLFAAAAESGSAQRESWLRQLAWRDFYLYQSRMDPDYYHYEKKFDLSGLDDRHFAAWRDGRTGIPVIDAAMTQLNETGWMPNRLRMIAAMFLTKNLRCPFIYGERYFRLKLSDYDNALNRGGWLWASSLGFDAAPYFRIMNPVTQSKRFDPAGEYLRTWLRTQPEDVVSIHDPAPDAIVDLRQSRLDAIAAYKSILNSADSATSESNGDA
;
A
#
# COMPACT_ATOMS: atom_id res chain seq x y z
N MET A 1 -23.83 10.96 1.27
CA MET A 1 -22.57 10.19 1.10
C MET A 1 -22.70 9.36 -0.17
N PRO A 2 -21.66 9.29 -1.03
CA PRO A 2 -21.73 8.42 -2.21
C PRO A 2 -21.87 6.95 -1.78
N ALA A 3 -22.77 6.22 -2.43
CA ALA A 3 -23.19 4.86 -2.07
C ALA A 3 -22.04 3.83 -2.01
N THR A 4 -20.89 4.14 -2.60
CA THR A 4 -19.70 3.29 -2.69
C THR A 4 -18.89 3.18 -1.39
N LEU A 5 -18.98 4.15 -0.47
CA LEU A 5 -18.32 4.05 0.84
C LEU A 5 -19.03 3.09 1.80
N LYS A 6 -20.29 2.76 1.55
CA LYS A 6 -21.09 1.88 2.40
C LYS A 6 -20.71 0.40 2.27
N ALA A 7 -20.23 -0.02 1.09
CA ALA A 7 -19.88 -1.42 0.81
C ALA A 7 -18.61 -1.91 1.54
N ALA A 8 -17.71 -1.01 1.96
CA ALA A 8 -16.58 -1.35 2.83
C ALA A 8 -16.96 -1.53 4.30
N MET A 9 -18.14 -1.04 4.68
CA MET A 9 -18.57 -0.87 6.06
C MET A 9 -19.47 -2.00 6.56
N ASP A 10 -20.07 -2.76 5.66
CA ASP A 10 -20.99 -3.84 6.03
C ASP A 10 -20.25 -5.17 5.98
N ASP A 11 -20.41 -5.96 7.05
CA ASP A 11 -20.22 -7.41 6.98
C ASP A 11 -21.01 -7.93 5.76
N PRO A 12 -20.49 -8.89 4.96
CA PRO A 12 -21.26 -9.56 3.91
C PRO A 12 -22.67 -10.02 4.33
N SER A 13 -22.91 -10.17 5.65
CA SER A 13 -24.20 -10.48 6.27
C SER A 13 -25.21 -9.31 6.36
N GLY A 14 -24.82 -8.06 6.05
CA GLY A 14 -25.68 -6.88 6.17
C GLY A 14 -25.87 -6.37 7.60
N GLN A 15 -25.16 -6.91 8.59
CA GLN A 15 -25.12 -6.40 9.96
C GLN A 15 -24.11 -5.25 10.09
N ALA A 16 -24.40 -4.33 11.02
CA ALA A 16 -23.45 -3.28 11.39
C ALA A 16 -22.10 -3.90 11.81
N PHE A 17 -21.00 -3.37 11.27
CA PHE A 17 -19.66 -3.79 11.63
C PHE A 17 -19.39 -3.50 13.11
N GLU A 18 -19.06 -4.53 13.87
CA GLU A 18 -18.72 -4.43 15.30
C GLU A 18 -17.23 -4.71 15.52
N PRO A 19 -16.41 -3.68 15.85
CA PRO A 19 -14.96 -3.82 15.97
C PRO A 19 -14.53 -4.86 17.01
N GLU A 20 -15.22 -4.94 18.15
CA GLU A 20 -14.91 -5.93 19.20
C GLU A 20 -15.26 -7.37 18.76
N ARG A 21 -16.36 -7.57 18.03
CA ARG A 21 -16.71 -8.88 17.46
C ARG A 21 -15.68 -9.30 16.42
N ARG A 22 -15.29 -8.37 15.53
CA ARG A 22 -14.26 -8.62 14.52
C ARG A 22 -12.90 -8.92 15.17
N LEU A 23 -12.51 -8.19 16.20
CA LEU A 23 -11.29 -8.45 16.97
C LEU A 23 -11.31 -9.86 17.55
N ARG A 24 -12.38 -10.26 18.28
CA ARG A 24 -12.49 -11.61 18.83
C ARG A 24 -12.38 -12.69 17.77
N GLY A 25 -13.11 -12.54 16.65
CA GLY A 25 -13.04 -13.48 15.53
C GLY A 25 -11.62 -13.59 14.96
N PHE A 26 -10.94 -12.46 14.75
CA PHE A 26 -9.56 -12.43 14.27
C PHE A 26 -8.60 -13.14 15.24
N LEU A 27 -8.70 -12.86 16.55
CA LEU A 27 -7.84 -13.49 17.58
C LEU A 27 -8.05 -15.00 17.67
N GLN A 28 -9.30 -15.47 17.55
CA GLN A 28 -9.66 -16.89 17.65
C GLN A 28 -9.27 -17.71 16.41
N SER A 29 -9.19 -17.07 15.24
CA SER A 29 -8.97 -17.75 13.97
C SER A 29 -7.68 -17.29 13.28
N ALA A 30 -7.76 -16.18 12.54
CA ALA A 30 -6.74 -15.70 11.62
C ALA A 30 -5.41 -15.36 12.30
N LEU A 31 -5.40 -14.94 13.57
CA LEU A 31 -4.16 -14.56 14.26
C LEU A 31 -3.14 -15.70 14.28
N SER A 32 -3.58 -16.96 14.46
CA SER A 32 -2.68 -18.12 14.55
C SER A 32 -1.85 -18.37 13.28
N ARG A 33 -2.30 -17.87 12.13
CA ARG A 33 -1.64 -18.00 10.82
C ARG A 33 -1.29 -16.63 10.22
N TYR A 34 -1.19 -15.60 11.06
CA TYR A 34 -1.11 -14.22 10.59
C TYR A 34 0.14 -13.96 9.76
N ALA A 35 1.29 -14.51 10.16
CA ALA A 35 2.55 -14.27 9.45
C ALA A 35 2.54 -14.89 8.03
N GLU A 36 1.89 -16.03 7.86
CA GLU A 36 1.77 -16.73 6.58
C GLU A 36 0.69 -16.12 5.70
N ALA A 37 -0.46 -15.75 6.28
CA ALA A 37 -1.65 -15.36 5.52
C ALA A 37 -1.74 -13.86 5.20
N ARG A 38 -1.06 -12.98 5.95
CA ARG A 38 -1.17 -11.50 5.79
C ARG A 38 -0.84 -10.97 4.40
N ASP A 39 -0.07 -11.71 3.62
CA ASP A 39 0.40 -11.30 2.30
C ASP A 39 -0.42 -11.90 1.15
N ALA A 40 -1.27 -12.89 1.40
CA ALA A 40 -2.11 -13.53 0.39
C ALA A 40 -3.25 -12.58 -0.03
N TYR A 41 -3.50 -12.44 -1.34
CA TYR A 41 -4.41 -11.41 -1.87
C TYR A 41 -5.90 -11.77 -1.70
N GLY A 42 -6.25 -13.05 -1.89
CA GLY A 42 -7.62 -13.54 -1.84
C GLY A 42 -8.11 -13.99 -0.46
N GLN A 43 -7.26 -13.94 0.58
CA GLN A 43 -7.61 -14.50 1.88
C GLN A 43 -7.93 -13.42 2.92
N ASP A 44 -8.88 -13.72 3.81
CA ASP A 44 -9.14 -12.89 4.99
C ASP A 44 -8.13 -13.16 6.12
N GLY A 45 -6.85 -12.91 5.82
CA GLY A 45 -5.72 -13.16 6.74
C GLY A 45 -5.41 -11.99 7.68
N THR A 46 -6.19 -10.91 7.68
CA THR A 46 -5.90 -9.69 8.44
C THR A 46 -7.06 -9.26 9.33
N SER A 47 -6.81 -8.40 10.32
CA SER A 47 -7.84 -7.99 11.28
C SER A 47 -8.96 -7.17 10.65
N ARG A 48 -8.71 -6.46 9.54
CA ARG A 48 -9.65 -5.48 8.94
C ARG A 48 -10.17 -4.43 9.93
N LEU A 49 -9.37 -4.08 10.94
CA LEU A 49 -9.73 -3.11 11.99
C LEU A 49 -9.18 -1.70 11.73
N SER A 50 -8.49 -1.46 10.62
CA SER A 50 -7.82 -0.18 10.32
C SER A 50 -8.79 1.01 10.29
N ALA A 51 -9.95 0.86 9.66
CA ALA A 51 -10.96 1.92 9.62
C ALA A 51 -11.51 2.25 11.02
N SER A 52 -11.88 1.23 11.80
CA SER A 52 -12.37 1.41 13.17
C SER A 52 -11.32 2.01 14.10
N LEU A 53 -10.05 1.65 13.90
CA LEU A 53 -8.93 2.22 14.65
C LEU A 53 -8.78 3.73 14.35
N ASN A 54 -8.90 4.13 13.08
CA ASN A 54 -8.79 5.55 12.69
C ASN A 54 -10.00 6.37 13.12
N ARG A 55 -11.19 5.76 13.16
CA ARG A 55 -12.42 6.41 13.65
C ARG A 55 -12.52 6.44 15.18
N GLY A 56 -11.59 5.80 15.90
CA GLY A 56 -11.60 5.73 17.36
C GLY A 56 -12.66 4.80 17.96
N GLU A 57 -13.27 3.93 17.14
CA GLU A 57 -14.25 2.93 17.60
C GLU A 57 -13.59 1.80 18.42
N ILE A 58 -12.29 1.59 18.21
CA ILE A 58 -11.46 0.70 19.02
C ILE A 58 -10.07 1.32 19.17
N SER A 59 -9.48 1.24 20.37
CA SER A 59 -8.18 1.86 20.64
C SER A 59 -7.00 0.92 20.34
N ALA A 60 -5.85 1.48 19.94
CA ALA A 60 -4.61 0.71 19.75
C ALA A 60 -4.18 -0.03 21.03
N ARG A 61 -4.38 0.58 22.21
CA ARG A 61 -4.13 -0.06 23.51
C ARG A 61 -5.01 -1.28 23.73
N ARG A 62 -6.28 -1.21 23.32
CA ARG A 62 -7.20 -2.35 23.38
C ARG A 62 -6.75 -3.49 22.47
N LEU A 63 -6.33 -3.18 21.24
CA LEU A 63 -5.77 -4.17 20.31
C LEU A 63 -4.50 -4.83 20.87
N PHE A 64 -3.60 -4.02 21.44
CA PHE A 64 -2.37 -4.51 22.06
C PHE A 64 -2.65 -5.44 23.25
N ALA A 65 -3.50 -5.01 24.19
CA ALA A 65 -3.85 -5.82 25.37
C ALA A 65 -4.47 -7.16 24.95
N ALA A 66 -5.41 -7.15 24.01
CA ALA A 66 -6.05 -8.37 23.53
C ALA A 66 -5.08 -9.31 22.78
N ALA A 67 -4.11 -8.76 22.05
CA ALA A 67 -3.05 -9.54 21.43
C ALA A 67 -2.07 -10.13 22.46
N ALA A 68 -1.72 -9.38 23.50
CA ALA A 68 -0.81 -9.81 24.56
C ALA A 68 -1.41 -10.96 25.38
N GLU A 69 -2.72 -10.91 25.62
CA GLU A 69 -3.51 -11.99 26.22
C GLU A 69 -3.68 -13.20 25.29
N SER A 70 -3.45 -13.03 23.97
CA SER A 70 -3.50 -14.16 23.04
C SER A 70 -2.32 -15.10 23.27
N GLY A 71 -2.60 -16.40 23.38
CA GLY A 71 -1.58 -17.46 23.40
C GLY A 71 -0.97 -17.77 22.03
N SER A 72 -1.23 -16.94 21.01
CA SER A 72 -0.75 -17.19 19.64
C SER A 72 0.74 -16.89 19.51
N ALA A 73 1.50 -17.83 18.93
CA ALA A 73 2.89 -17.64 18.56
C ALA A 73 3.09 -16.50 17.53
N GLN A 74 2.04 -16.16 16.77
CA GLN A 74 2.10 -15.13 15.73
C GLN A 74 1.67 -13.73 16.23
N ARG A 75 1.41 -13.56 17.53
CA ARG A 75 0.98 -12.27 18.10
C ARG A 75 1.99 -11.15 17.84
N GLU A 76 3.28 -11.43 17.95
CA GLU A 76 4.35 -10.43 17.73
C GLU A 76 4.36 -9.93 16.28
N SER A 77 4.07 -10.80 15.32
CA SER A 77 3.96 -10.43 13.90
C SER A 77 2.83 -9.42 13.67
N TRP A 78 1.71 -9.56 14.39
CA TRP A 78 0.58 -8.62 14.33
C TRP A 78 0.85 -7.34 15.14
N LEU A 79 1.38 -7.46 16.36
CA LEU A 79 1.77 -6.34 17.22
C LEU A 79 2.78 -5.41 16.54
N ARG A 80 3.72 -5.97 15.76
CA ARG A 80 4.64 -5.18 14.93
C ARG A 80 3.93 -4.28 13.92
N GLN A 81 2.71 -4.62 13.47
CA GLN A 81 1.95 -3.72 12.60
C GLN A 81 1.36 -2.53 13.39
N LEU A 82 1.02 -2.71 14.66
CA LEU A 82 0.69 -1.60 15.55
C LEU A 82 1.91 -0.71 15.80
N ALA A 83 3.10 -1.30 15.93
CA ALA A 83 4.35 -0.54 16.03
C ALA A 83 4.63 0.30 14.79
N TRP A 84 4.35 -0.20 13.57
CA TRP A 84 4.45 0.60 12.34
C TRP A 84 3.50 1.80 12.34
N ARG A 85 2.27 1.63 12.85
CA ARG A 85 1.35 2.76 13.04
C ARG A 85 1.97 3.83 13.94
N ASP A 86 2.43 3.43 15.12
CA ASP A 86 2.97 4.38 16.10
C ASP A 86 4.27 5.02 15.60
N PHE A 87 5.09 4.28 14.85
CA PHE A 87 6.28 4.80 14.18
C PHE A 87 5.95 5.93 13.19
N TYR A 88 4.96 5.76 12.31
CA TYR A 88 4.58 6.82 11.39
C TYR A 88 3.94 8.02 12.10
N LEU A 89 3.14 7.79 13.14
CA LEU A 89 2.61 8.88 13.97
C LEU A 89 3.74 9.66 14.65
N TYR A 90 4.72 8.96 15.21
CA TYR A 90 5.89 9.56 15.83
C TYR A 90 6.70 10.40 14.82
N GLN A 91 7.02 9.82 13.65
CA GLN A 91 7.70 10.55 12.58
C GLN A 91 6.95 11.82 12.18
N SER A 92 5.63 11.73 11.96
CA SER A 92 4.82 12.88 11.55
C SER A 92 4.82 14.03 12.57
N ARG A 93 5.17 13.75 13.82
CA ARG A 93 5.26 14.73 14.91
C ARG A 93 6.68 15.28 15.08
N MET A 94 7.69 14.44 14.85
CA MET A 94 9.08 14.76 15.17
C MET A 94 9.89 15.27 13.98
N ASP A 95 9.51 14.88 12.77
CA ASP A 95 10.14 15.35 11.54
C ASP A 95 9.35 16.57 11.01
N PRO A 96 9.89 17.80 11.07
CA PRO A 96 9.21 19.00 10.59
C PRO A 96 8.96 18.97 9.08
N ASP A 97 9.72 18.17 8.33
CA ASP A 97 9.61 18.07 6.90
C ASP A 97 8.65 16.97 6.45
N TYR A 98 8.10 16.15 7.34
CA TYR A 98 7.33 14.94 7.01
C TYR A 98 6.26 15.13 5.91
N TYR A 99 5.59 16.28 5.91
CA TYR A 99 4.55 16.63 4.94
C TYR A 99 5.03 17.48 3.77
N HIS A 100 6.35 17.68 3.65
CA HIS A 100 7.02 18.55 2.69
C HIS A 100 8.22 17.87 2.00
N TYR A 101 8.36 16.55 2.09
CA TYR A 101 9.43 15.79 1.43
C TYR A 101 9.52 16.10 -0.06
N GLU A 102 8.40 16.38 -0.74
CA GLU A 102 8.42 16.80 -2.14
C GLU A 102 9.18 18.09 -2.44
N LYS A 103 9.46 18.90 -1.41
CA LYS A 103 10.26 20.14 -1.51
C LYS A 103 11.75 19.89 -1.22
N LYS A 104 12.09 18.76 -0.59
CA LYS A 104 13.48 18.36 -0.28
C LYS A 104 14.17 17.69 -1.44
N PHE A 105 13.40 17.15 -2.38
CA PHE A 105 13.90 16.38 -3.50
C PHE A 105 13.50 17.07 -4.80
N ASP A 106 14.42 17.10 -5.77
CA ASP A 106 14.08 17.50 -7.13
C ASP A 106 13.28 16.39 -7.81
N LEU A 107 11.97 16.58 -7.93
CA LEU A 107 11.06 15.64 -8.59
C LEU A 107 10.72 16.07 -10.03
N SER A 108 11.42 17.07 -10.59
CA SER A 108 11.11 17.61 -11.93
C SER A 108 11.26 16.60 -13.08
N GLY A 109 12.09 15.56 -12.87
CA GLY A 109 12.25 14.44 -13.81
C GLY A 109 11.14 13.37 -13.74
N LEU A 110 10.15 13.54 -12.87
CA LEU A 110 8.99 12.66 -12.73
C LEU A 110 7.76 13.30 -13.40
N ASP A 111 6.87 12.49 -13.98
CA ASP A 111 5.66 12.97 -14.69
C ASP A 111 4.41 12.15 -14.33
N ASP A 112 3.22 12.70 -14.60
CA ASP A 112 1.94 12.04 -14.30
C ASP A 112 1.24 11.47 -15.55
N ARG A 113 1.97 11.29 -16.67
CA ARG A 113 1.38 10.91 -17.97
C ARG A 113 0.56 9.62 -17.91
N HIS A 114 0.95 8.70 -17.03
CA HIS A 114 0.31 7.39 -16.84
C HIS A 114 -0.56 7.32 -15.58
N PHE A 115 -0.71 8.42 -14.83
CA PHE A 115 -1.46 8.43 -13.59
C PHE A 115 -2.93 8.06 -13.79
N ALA A 116 -3.59 8.56 -14.85
CA ALA A 116 -4.98 8.23 -15.13
C ALA A 116 -5.19 6.72 -15.38
N ALA A 117 -4.29 6.07 -16.14
CA ALA A 117 -4.34 4.63 -16.39
C ALA A 117 -4.18 3.83 -15.08
N TRP A 118 -3.23 4.21 -14.23
CA TRP A 118 -3.07 3.59 -12.90
C TRP A 118 -4.29 3.80 -12.02
N ARG A 119 -4.78 5.04 -11.92
CA ARG A 119 -5.94 5.43 -11.12
C ARG A 119 -7.19 4.61 -11.48
N ASP A 120 -7.39 4.41 -12.78
CA ASP A 120 -8.57 3.73 -13.33
C ASP A 120 -8.41 2.20 -13.41
N GLY A 121 -7.24 1.65 -13.07
CA GLY A 121 -6.96 0.21 -13.20
C GLY A 121 -6.91 -0.28 -14.65
N ARG A 122 -6.25 0.49 -15.53
CA ARG A 122 -6.12 0.22 -16.97
C ARG A 122 -4.66 0.29 -17.42
N THR A 123 -3.77 -0.30 -16.65
CA THR A 123 -2.32 -0.31 -16.89
C THR A 123 -1.89 -1.44 -17.83
N GLY A 124 -2.73 -2.47 -17.99
CA GLY A 124 -2.34 -3.71 -18.66
C GLY A 124 -1.42 -4.58 -17.79
N ILE A 125 -1.23 -4.24 -16.51
CA ILE A 125 -0.54 -5.07 -15.53
C ILE A 125 -1.61 -5.68 -14.60
N PRO A 126 -1.98 -6.96 -14.76
CA PRO A 126 -3.20 -7.52 -14.16
C PRO A 126 -3.35 -7.29 -12.66
N VAL A 127 -2.28 -7.48 -11.90
CA VAL A 127 -2.31 -7.29 -10.44
C VAL A 127 -2.48 -5.84 -10.01
N ILE A 128 -1.96 -4.89 -10.78
CA ILE A 128 -2.13 -3.46 -10.51
C ILE A 128 -3.58 -3.07 -10.83
N ASP A 129 -4.09 -3.54 -11.96
CA ASP A 129 -5.46 -3.25 -12.40
C ASP A 129 -6.50 -3.84 -11.43
N ALA A 130 -6.28 -5.08 -10.98
CA ALA A 130 -7.09 -5.72 -9.95
C ALA A 130 -7.02 -4.99 -8.59
N ALA A 131 -5.83 -4.56 -8.16
CA ALA A 131 -5.66 -3.77 -6.92
C ALA A 131 -6.45 -2.46 -7.00
N MET A 132 -6.28 -1.71 -8.09
CA MET A 132 -6.90 -0.40 -8.26
C MET A 132 -8.42 -0.53 -8.42
N THR A 133 -8.90 -1.59 -9.08
CA THR A 133 -10.33 -1.90 -9.15
C THR A 133 -10.91 -2.17 -7.76
N GLN A 134 -10.26 -3.02 -6.95
CA GLN A 134 -10.69 -3.27 -5.56
C GLN A 134 -10.77 -1.98 -4.74
N LEU A 135 -9.74 -1.14 -4.79
CA LEU A 135 -9.75 0.15 -4.09
C LEU A 135 -10.89 1.04 -4.56
N ASN A 136 -11.14 1.09 -5.86
CA ASN A 136 -12.14 1.98 -6.45
C ASN A 136 -13.56 1.56 -6.10
N GLU A 137 -13.82 0.26 -6.03
CA GLU A 137 -15.15 -0.30 -5.77
C GLU A 137 -15.45 -0.44 -4.28
N THR A 138 -14.44 -0.78 -3.46
CA THR A 138 -14.65 -1.08 -2.04
C THR A 138 -14.13 -0.01 -1.10
N GLY A 139 -13.22 0.86 -1.53
CA GLY A 139 -12.52 1.79 -0.64
C GLY A 139 -11.51 1.11 0.30
N TRP A 140 -11.18 -0.16 0.09
CA TRP A 140 -10.15 -0.88 0.83
C TRP A 140 -9.21 -1.63 -0.10
N MET A 141 -7.96 -1.81 0.33
CA MET A 141 -6.95 -2.58 -0.39
C MET A 141 -6.03 -3.27 0.62
N PRO A 142 -5.69 -4.56 0.47
CA PRO A 142 -4.70 -5.25 1.29
C PRO A 142 -3.36 -4.54 1.28
N ASN A 143 -2.65 -4.54 2.41
CA ASN A 143 -1.40 -3.80 2.55
C ASN A 143 -0.35 -4.19 1.50
N ARG A 144 -0.20 -5.49 1.20
CA ARG A 144 0.75 -5.94 0.17
C ARG A 144 0.41 -5.39 -1.21
N LEU A 145 -0.88 -5.26 -1.54
CA LEU A 145 -1.35 -4.66 -2.79
C LEU A 145 -1.12 -3.14 -2.80
N ARG A 146 -1.30 -2.45 -1.67
CA ARG A 146 -0.93 -1.02 -1.53
C ARG A 146 0.55 -0.80 -1.82
N MET A 147 1.41 -1.66 -1.28
CA MET A 147 2.86 -1.58 -1.50
C MET A 147 3.23 -1.71 -2.98
N ILE A 148 2.70 -2.73 -3.68
CA ILE A 148 3.04 -2.93 -5.09
C ILE A 148 2.42 -1.85 -5.98
N ALA A 149 1.19 -1.41 -5.70
CA ALA A 149 0.51 -0.36 -6.47
C ALA A 149 1.22 0.99 -6.33
N ALA A 150 1.64 1.33 -5.10
CA ALA A 150 2.40 2.54 -4.83
C ALA A 150 3.80 2.49 -5.46
N MET A 151 4.53 1.38 -5.33
CA MET A 151 5.85 1.22 -5.97
C MET A 151 5.75 1.23 -7.50
N PHE A 152 4.71 0.63 -8.07
CA PHE A 152 4.51 0.67 -9.51
C PHE A 152 4.29 2.12 -9.99
N LEU A 153 3.46 2.89 -9.29
CA LEU A 153 3.24 4.31 -9.61
C LEU A 153 4.53 5.14 -9.49
N THR A 154 5.24 5.02 -8.36
CA THR A 154 6.41 5.88 -8.10
C THR A 154 7.63 5.45 -8.88
N LYS A 155 7.83 4.13 -9.08
CA LYS A 155 9.02 3.58 -9.73
C LYS A 155 8.76 3.29 -11.21
N ASN A 156 7.90 2.34 -11.55
CA ASN A 156 7.70 1.92 -12.94
C ASN A 156 7.08 3.03 -13.81
N LEU A 157 6.12 3.79 -13.26
CA LEU A 157 5.52 4.91 -13.98
C LEU A 157 6.28 6.23 -13.78
N ARG A 158 7.24 6.28 -12.83
CA ARG A 158 8.00 7.48 -12.46
C ARG A 158 7.09 8.68 -12.20
N CYS A 159 5.99 8.44 -11.50
CA CYS A 159 5.03 9.46 -11.13
C CYS A 159 5.31 9.99 -9.72
N PRO A 160 5.22 11.31 -9.47
CA PRO A 160 5.39 11.85 -8.12
C PRO A 160 4.39 11.20 -7.15
N PHE A 161 4.89 10.74 -6.00
CA PHE A 161 4.08 10.02 -5.01
C PHE A 161 2.83 10.78 -4.54
N ILE A 162 2.89 12.12 -4.58
CA ILE A 162 1.81 13.04 -4.17
C ILE A 162 0.51 12.76 -4.92
N TYR A 163 0.59 12.38 -6.21
CA TYR A 163 -0.61 12.06 -7.00
C TYR A 163 -1.32 10.82 -6.44
N GLY A 164 -0.56 9.76 -6.16
CA GLY A 164 -1.07 8.55 -5.54
C GLY A 164 -1.56 8.77 -4.11
N GLU A 165 -0.82 9.55 -3.32
CA GLU A 165 -1.20 9.90 -1.94
C GLU A 165 -2.54 10.63 -1.90
N ARG A 166 -2.71 11.65 -2.74
CA ARG A 166 -3.98 12.38 -2.89
C ARG A 166 -5.10 11.48 -3.35
N TYR A 167 -4.82 10.54 -4.26
CA TYR A 167 -5.85 9.60 -4.72
C TYR A 167 -6.29 8.64 -3.61
N PHE A 168 -5.33 8.07 -2.87
CA PHE A 168 -5.62 7.18 -1.75
C PHE A 168 -6.42 7.88 -0.65
N ARG A 169 -6.15 9.17 -0.39
CA ARG A 169 -6.98 10.00 0.51
C ARG A 169 -8.45 10.05 0.11
N LEU A 170 -8.76 10.04 -1.18
CA LEU A 170 -10.14 10.12 -1.68
C LEU A 170 -10.86 8.76 -1.68
N LYS A 171 -10.11 7.65 -1.59
CA LYS A 171 -10.65 6.30 -1.76
C LYS A 171 -10.66 5.47 -0.48
N LEU A 172 -9.62 5.57 0.34
CA LEU A 172 -9.43 4.69 1.48
C LEU A 172 -10.44 4.97 2.61
N SER A 173 -11.20 3.95 2.99
CA SER A 173 -12.07 3.98 4.17
C SER A 173 -11.28 4.04 5.48
N ASP A 174 -10.02 3.60 5.45
CA ASP A 174 -9.06 3.66 6.54
C ASP A 174 -7.97 4.71 6.31
N TYR A 175 -8.30 5.79 5.62
CA TYR A 175 -7.37 6.90 5.45
C TYR A 175 -6.96 7.48 6.81
N ASP A 176 -5.65 7.68 6.98
CA ASP A 176 -5.01 8.48 8.01
C ASP A 176 -3.89 9.26 7.32
N ASN A 177 -3.76 10.55 7.62
CA ASN A 177 -2.82 11.42 6.92
C ASN A 177 -1.35 11.03 7.17
N ALA A 178 -0.99 10.68 8.41
CA ALA A 178 0.35 10.28 8.77
C ALA A 178 0.67 8.90 8.19
N LEU A 179 -0.19 7.91 8.42
CA LEU A 179 0.07 6.54 7.95
C LEU A 179 0.11 6.45 6.43
N ASN A 180 -0.80 7.15 5.74
CA ASN A 180 -0.81 7.18 4.28
C ASN A 180 0.45 7.85 3.74
N ARG A 181 0.83 9.03 4.26
CA ARG A 181 2.06 9.72 3.85
C ARG A 181 3.28 8.82 4.06
N GLY A 182 3.40 8.19 5.22
CA GLY A 182 4.50 7.28 5.54
C GLY A 182 4.61 6.09 4.58
N GLY A 183 3.49 5.48 4.21
CA GLY A 183 3.46 4.41 3.21
C GLY A 183 3.92 4.89 1.83
N TRP A 184 3.51 6.08 1.40
CA TRP A 184 3.93 6.65 0.11
C TRP A 184 5.40 7.04 0.10
N LEU A 185 5.91 7.63 1.18
CA LEU A 185 7.34 7.95 1.34
C LEU A 185 8.20 6.68 1.37
N TRP A 186 7.70 5.61 2.00
CA TRP A 186 8.35 4.31 2.00
C TRP A 186 8.44 3.71 0.59
N ALA A 187 7.34 3.77 -0.17
CA ALA A 187 7.28 3.25 -1.54
C ALA A 187 8.10 4.09 -2.53
N SER A 188 8.23 5.40 -2.31
CA SER A 188 9.01 6.30 -3.15
C SER A 188 10.50 6.34 -2.79
N SER A 189 10.95 5.66 -1.74
CA SER A 189 12.35 5.71 -1.26
C SER A 189 12.80 7.07 -0.73
N LEU A 190 11.86 7.94 -0.36
CA LEU A 190 12.19 9.31 0.07
C LEU A 190 12.16 9.47 1.59
N GLY A 191 11.37 8.66 2.31
CA GLY A 191 11.20 8.78 3.76
C GLY A 191 12.26 8.08 4.60
N PHE A 192 12.11 8.21 5.93
CA PHE A 192 12.92 7.46 6.88
C PHE A 192 12.64 5.95 6.81
N ASP A 193 13.71 5.14 6.83
CA ASP A 193 13.65 3.68 6.65
C ASP A 193 12.81 3.25 5.44
N ALA A 194 12.80 4.09 4.39
CA ALA A 194 12.09 3.80 3.16
C ALA A 194 12.76 2.64 2.41
N ALA A 195 11.99 1.99 1.54
CA ALA A 195 12.56 0.95 0.70
C ALA A 195 13.73 1.53 -0.12
N PRO A 196 14.91 0.88 -0.16
CA PRO A 196 16.03 1.35 -0.97
C PRO A 196 15.61 1.57 -2.42
N TYR A 197 16.13 2.60 -3.09
CA TYR A 197 15.65 2.99 -4.43
C TYR A 197 15.78 1.91 -5.50
N PHE A 198 16.75 1.00 -5.36
CA PHE A 198 16.94 -0.15 -6.24
C PHE A 198 16.00 -1.33 -5.95
N ARG A 199 15.25 -1.28 -4.83
CA ARG A 199 14.25 -2.28 -4.45
C ARG A 199 12.92 -1.95 -5.13
N ILE A 200 12.79 -2.37 -6.38
CA ILE A 200 11.54 -2.30 -7.14
C ILE A 200 10.90 -3.68 -7.16
N MET A 201 9.65 -3.81 -6.72
CA MET A 201 8.94 -5.08 -6.78
C MET A 201 8.50 -5.36 -8.21
N ASN A 202 8.76 -6.57 -8.72
CA ASN A 202 8.18 -7.01 -9.98
C ASN A 202 6.70 -7.41 -9.74
N PRO A 203 5.70 -6.71 -10.32
CA PRO A 203 4.29 -6.99 -10.07
C PRO A 203 3.90 -8.44 -10.42
N VAL A 204 4.42 -8.99 -11.53
CA VAL A 204 4.13 -10.36 -11.99
C VAL A 204 4.63 -11.37 -10.96
N THR A 205 5.87 -11.22 -10.49
CA THR A 205 6.44 -12.13 -9.49
C THR A 205 5.70 -12.04 -8.16
N GLN A 206 5.27 -10.84 -7.75
CA GLN A 206 4.44 -10.68 -6.54
C GLN A 206 3.08 -11.37 -6.71
N SER A 207 2.44 -11.18 -7.86
CA SER A 207 1.15 -11.79 -8.19
C SER A 207 1.22 -13.32 -8.17
N LYS A 208 2.18 -13.93 -8.89
CA LYS A 208 2.37 -15.40 -8.90
C LYS A 208 2.68 -15.97 -7.51
N ARG A 209 3.33 -15.19 -6.64
CA ARG A 209 3.67 -15.64 -5.28
C ARG A 209 2.49 -15.58 -4.31
N PHE A 210 1.68 -14.52 -4.38
CA PHE A 210 0.66 -14.21 -3.37
C PHE A 210 -0.79 -14.45 -3.83
N ASP A 211 -0.96 -14.77 -5.12
CA ASP A 211 -2.19 -15.22 -5.74
C ASP A 211 -1.87 -16.32 -6.78
N PRO A 212 -1.23 -17.44 -6.40
CA PRO A 212 -0.71 -18.43 -7.36
C PRO A 212 -1.79 -19.06 -8.25
N ALA A 213 -3.04 -19.09 -7.78
CA ALA A 213 -4.18 -19.61 -8.52
C ALA A 213 -4.90 -18.53 -9.36
N GLY A 214 -4.55 -17.25 -9.22
CA GLY A 214 -5.21 -16.14 -9.89
C GLY A 214 -6.63 -15.85 -9.38
N GLU A 215 -6.99 -16.30 -8.18
CA GLU A 215 -8.36 -16.13 -7.63
C GLU A 215 -8.69 -14.67 -7.35
N TYR A 216 -7.71 -13.93 -6.80
CA TYR A 216 -7.86 -12.50 -6.57
C TYR A 216 -7.99 -11.77 -7.91
N LEU A 217 -7.14 -12.08 -8.89
CA LEU A 217 -7.26 -11.50 -10.24
C LEU A 217 -8.62 -11.81 -10.87
N ARG A 218 -9.12 -13.05 -10.73
CA ARG A 218 -10.43 -13.45 -11.23
C ARG A 218 -11.58 -12.66 -10.65
N THR A 219 -11.47 -12.29 -9.39
CA THR A 219 -12.49 -11.53 -8.67
C THR A 219 -12.58 -10.08 -9.16
N TRP A 220 -11.44 -9.45 -9.43
CA TRP A 220 -11.37 -8.00 -9.63
C TRP A 220 -11.14 -7.55 -11.08
N LEU A 221 -10.72 -8.43 -11.98
CA LEU A 221 -10.58 -8.09 -13.39
C LEU A 221 -11.88 -8.38 -14.15
N ARG A 222 -12.38 -7.39 -14.89
CA ARG A 222 -13.63 -7.52 -15.66
C ARG A 222 -13.47 -8.35 -16.94
N THR A 223 -12.28 -8.37 -17.52
CA THR A 223 -11.93 -9.09 -18.75
C THR A 223 -10.60 -9.80 -18.53
N GLN A 224 -10.53 -11.11 -18.79
CA GLN A 224 -9.37 -11.92 -18.43
C GLN A 224 -9.07 -13.00 -19.48
N PRO A 225 -7.79 -13.37 -19.67
CA PRO A 225 -7.44 -14.63 -20.33
C PRO A 225 -8.04 -15.82 -19.57
N GLU A 226 -8.43 -16.87 -20.28
CA GLU A 226 -9.02 -18.07 -19.66
C GLU A 226 -8.00 -18.91 -18.87
N ASP A 227 -6.71 -18.83 -19.21
CA ASP A 227 -5.67 -19.68 -18.60
C ASP A 227 -4.99 -19.03 -17.38
N VAL A 228 -4.73 -19.87 -16.36
CA VAL A 228 -4.18 -19.46 -15.05
C VAL A 228 -2.73 -18.99 -15.14
N VAL A 229 -1.99 -19.37 -16.18
CA VAL A 229 -0.57 -19.01 -16.29
C VAL A 229 -0.44 -17.58 -16.82
N SER A 230 -1.18 -17.26 -17.87
CA SER A 230 -1.13 -15.96 -18.52
C SER A 230 -1.88 -14.86 -17.76
N ILE A 231 -2.81 -15.20 -16.86
CA ILE A 231 -3.58 -14.23 -16.05
C ILE A 231 -2.69 -13.25 -15.27
N HIS A 232 -1.45 -13.64 -14.94
CA HIS A 232 -0.50 -12.83 -14.20
C HIS A 232 0.39 -11.96 -15.09
N ASP A 233 0.48 -12.29 -16.38
CA ASP A 233 1.44 -11.69 -17.28
C ASP A 233 0.92 -10.35 -17.82
N PRO A 234 1.80 -9.38 -18.12
CA PRO A 234 1.39 -8.11 -18.72
C PRO A 234 0.63 -8.33 -20.02
N ALA A 235 -0.41 -7.53 -20.24
CA ALA A 235 -1.10 -7.48 -21.52
C ALA A 235 -0.14 -6.99 -22.63
N PRO A 236 -0.33 -7.41 -23.89
CA PRO A 236 0.50 -6.96 -25.01
C PRO A 236 0.58 -5.44 -25.17
N ASP A 237 -0.48 -4.73 -24.76
CA ASP A 237 -0.63 -3.29 -24.79
C ASP A 237 -0.39 -2.62 -23.42
N ALA A 238 0.29 -3.30 -22.50
CA ALA A 238 0.66 -2.74 -21.20
C ALA A 238 1.40 -1.40 -21.35
N ILE A 239 1.05 -0.43 -20.50
CA ILE A 239 1.50 0.96 -20.64
C ILE A 239 3.01 1.16 -20.43
N VAL A 240 3.70 0.14 -19.89
CA VAL A 240 5.15 0.13 -19.69
C VAL A 240 5.72 -1.29 -19.80
N ASP A 241 6.94 -1.40 -20.32
CA ASP A 241 7.75 -2.61 -20.15
C ASP A 241 8.34 -2.64 -18.73
N LEU A 242 8.10 -3.73 -17.98
CA LEU A 242 8.49 -3.83 -16.57
C LEU A 242 10.02 -3.90 -16.37
N ARG A 243 10.77 -4.42 -17.35
CA ARG A 243 12.22 -4.53 -17.27
C ARG A 243 12.88 -3.19 -17.52
N GLN A 244 12.49 -2.51 -18.61
CA GLN A 244 13.02 -1.21 -18.98
C GLN A 244 12.64 -0.15 -17.94
N SER A 245 11.36 -0.09 -17.54
CA SER A 245 10.90 0.87 -16.54
C SER A 245 11.62 0.70 -15.19
N ARG A 246 12.01 -0.52 -14.81
CA ARG A 246 12.84 -0.77 -13.63
C ARG A 246 14.21 -0.09 -13.74
N LEU A 247 14.89 -0.23 -14.90
CA LEU A 247 16.20 0.37 -15.12
C LEU A 247 16.11 1.90 -15.09
N ASP A 248 15.11 2.47 -15.76
CA ASP A 248 14.88 3.91 -15.81
C ASP A 248 14.58 4.48 -14.41
N ALA A 249 13.80 3.75 -13.61
CA ALA A 249 13.49 4.13 -12.24
C ALA A 249 14.73 4.14 -11.33
N ILE A 250 15.62 3.15 -11.46
CA ILE A 250 16.88 3.10 -10.70
C ILE A 250 17.74 4.32 -11.03
N ALA A 251 17.87 4.65 -12.32
CA ALA A 251 18.64 5.81 -12.76
C ALA A 251 18.03 7.12 -12.23
N ALA A 252 16.72 7.29 -12.37
CA ALA A 252 16.01 8.49 -11.92
C ALA A 252 16.15 8.69 -10.40
N TYR A 253 15.84 7.67 -9.59
CA TYR A 253 15.91 7.83 -8.13
C TYR A 253 17.33 7.95 -7.58
N LYS A 254 18.33 7.38 -8.27
CA LYS A 254 19.73 7.67 -7.93
C LYS A 254 20.04 9.15 -8.09
N SER A 255 19.57 9.78 -9.18
CA SER A 255 19.72 11.22 -9.38
C SER A 255 19.01 12.03 -8.31
N ILE A 256 17.73 11.72 -8.03
CA ILE A 256 16.89 12.44 -7.06
C ILE A 256 17.55 12.46 -5.67
N LEU A 257 18.05 11.31 -5.21
CA LEU A 257 18.66 11.19 -3.89
C LEU A 257 20.02 11.92 -3.82
N ASN A 258 20.84 11.82 -4.86
CA ASN A 258 22.13 12.51 -4.91
C ASN A 258 21.98 14.05 -4.87
N SER A 259 20.96 14.59 -5.53
CA SER A 259 20.68 16.02 -5.54
C SER A 259 20.28 16.58 -4.16
N ALA A 260 19.66 15.76 -3.31
CA ALA A 260 19.30 16.15 -1.95
C ALA A 260 20.51 16.14 -1.00
N ASP A 261 21.42 15.17 -1.17
CA ASP A 261 22.66 15.08 -0.38
C ASP A 261 23.57 16.28 -0.65
N SER A 262 23.68 16.74 -1.91
CA SER A 262 24.46 17.93 -2.25
C SER A 262 23.89 19.21 -1.63
N ALA A 263 22.56 19.40 -1.67
CA ALA A 263 21.90 20.58 -1.10
C ALA A 263 22.05 20.67 0.44
N THR A 264 22.09 19.53 1.12
CA THR A 264 22.27 19.47 2.58
C THR A 264 23.73 19.73 3.00
N SER A 265 24.69 19.41 2.12
CA SER A 265 26.10 19.67 2.38
C SER A 265 26.48 21.15 2.24
N GLU A 266 25.84 21.87 1.31
CA GLU A 266 26.06 23.31 1.13
C GLU A 266 25.45 24.14 2.27
N SER A 267 24.30 23.75 2.82
CA SER A 267 23.67 24.48 3.95
C SER A 267 24.41 24.35 5.29
N ASN A 268 25.24 23.30 5.45
CA ASN A 268 26.01 23.06 6.68
C ASN A 268 27.45 23.61 6.61
N GLY A 269 27.86 24.20 5.48
CA GLY A 269 29.20 24.76 5.27
C GLY A 269 29.35 26.24 5.66
N ASP A 270 28.24 26.93 5.95
CA ASP A 270 28.19 28.39 6.24
C ASP A 270 27.82 28.71 7.71
N ALA A 271 28.08 27.79 8.65
CA ALA A 271 27.86 28.00 10.08
C ALA A 271 29.17 28.09 10.89
#